data_AF-A0A353BDW5-F1
#
_entry.id   AF-A0A353BDW5-F1
#
_cell.length_a   1.000
_cell.length_b   1.000
_cell.length_c   1.000
_cell.angle_alpha   90.00
_cell.angle_beta   90.00
_cell.angle_gamma   90.00
#
_symmetry.space_group_name_H-M   'P 1'
#
loop_
_entity.id
_entity.type
_entity.pdbx_description
1 polymer ?
#
loop_
_entity_poly.entity_id
_entity_poly.type
_entity_poly.pdbx_seq_one_letter_code
_entity_poly.pdbx_strand_id
1 'polypeptide(L)'
;MPFFLLALLVVLPILVLFALAASLHLQGGSASGQLESGRTVSIESDAVSLSCNFEADTARIVLGHQEIIVRPEQLIVDGRIVAKISSEAKAVQISVRRGEVSFVVDGQRIEQTMNERAD
;
A
#
# COMPACT_ATOMS: atom_id res chain seq x y z
N MET A 1 -8.25 -50.59 -17.44
CA MET A 1 -8.89 -49.38 -16.87
C MET A 1 -8.50 -49.01 -15.42
N PRO A 2 -7.54 -49.63 -14.68
CA PRO A 2 -7.20 -49.17 -13.33
C PRO A 2 -6.20 -48.00 -13.30
N PHE A 3 -5.36 -47.86 -14.33
CA PHE A 3 -4.34 -46.81 -14.40
C PHE A 3 -4.91 -45.39 -14.50
N PHE A 4 -6.07 -45.23 -15.15
CA PHE A 4 -6.73 -43.93 -15.31
C PHE A 4 -7.29 -43.42 -13.97
N LEU A 5 -7.83 -44.32 -13.15
CA LEU A 5 -8.36 -43.99 -11.83
C LEU A 5 -7.23 -43.59 -10.88
N LEU A 6 -6.10 -44.31 -10.93
CA LEU A 6 -4.92 -44.01 -10.12
C LEU A 6 -4.26 -42.68 -10.51
N ALA A 7 -4.16 -42.41 -11.82
CA ALA A 7 -3.65 -41.13 -12.32
C ALA A 7 -4.55 -39.96 -11.90
N LEU A 8 -5.87 -40.12 -11.95
CA LEU A 8 -6.81 -39.11 -11.46
C LEU A 8 -6.65 -38.85 -9.96
N LEU A 9 -6.47 -39.90 -9.15
CA LEU A 9 -6.33 -39.80 -7.70
C LEU A 9 -5.04 -39.08 -7.27
N VAL A 10 -4.00 -39.09 -8.11
CA VAL A 10 -2.72 -38.40 -7.84
C VAL A 10 -2.69 -37.00 -8.47
N VAL A 11 -3.19 -36.84 -9.70
CA VAL A 11 -3.13 -35.56 -10.41
C VAL A 11 -4.13 -34.55 -9.85
N LEU A 12 -5.32 -34.99 -9.45
CA LEU A 12 -6.35 -34.10 -8.90
C LEU A 12 -5.91 -33.37 -7.62
N PRO A 13 -5.36 -34.03 -6.59
CA PRO A 13 -4.89 -33.32 -5.40
C PRO A 13 -3.71 -32.40 -5.69
N ILE A 14 -2.83 -32.74 -6.64
CA ILE A 14 -1.74 -31.85 -7.08
C ILE A 14 -2.30 -30.59 -7.73
N LEU A 15 -3.28 -30.72 -8.63
CA LEU A 15 -3.95 -29.57 -9.25
C LEU A 15 -4.66 -28.68 -8.23
N VAL A 16 -5.32 -29.29 -7.23
CA VAL A 16 -5.96 -28.56 -6.12
C VAL A 16 -4.92 -27.80 -5.29
N LEU A 17 -3.77 -28.41 -4.99
CA LEU A 17 -2.66 -27.75 -4.29
C LEU A 17 -2.09 -26.57 -5.06
N PHE A 18 -1.91 -26.69 -6.38
CA PHE A 18 -1.46 -25.56 -7.23
C PHE A 18 -2.51 -24.45 -7.30
N ALA A 19 -3.80 -24.79 -7.38
CA ALA A 19 -4.88 -23.80 -7.37
C ALA A 19 -4.97 -23.06 -6.02
N LEU A 20 -4.77 -23.76 -4.90
CA LEU A 20 -4.68 -23.16 -3.56
C LEU A 20 -3.41 -22.32 -3.37
N ALA A 21 -2.28 -22.74 -3.93
CA ALA A 21 -1.05 -21.95 -3.90
C ALA A 21 -1.16 -20.67 -4.74
N ALA A 22 -1.87 -20.73 -5.88
CA ALA A 22 -2.12 -19.57 -6.72
C ALA A 22 -3.14 -18.58 -6.10
N SER A 23 -4.05 -19.04 -5.24
CA SER A 23 -5.00 -18.18 -4.52
C SER A 23 -4.41 -17.50 -3.28
N LEU A 24 -3.19 -17.87 -2.86
CA LEU A 24 -2.35 -17.08 -1.96
C LEU A 24 -1.76 -15.86 -2.71
N HIS A 25 -2.61 -15.11 -3.41
CA HIS A 25 -2.29 -13.72 -3.70
C HIS A 25 -2.31 -13.00 -2.35
N LEU A 26 -1.10 -12.71 -1.87
CA LEU A 26 -0.76 -11.83 -0.77
C LEU A 26 -1.90 -10.83 -0.52
N GLN A 27 -2.67 -11.06 0.54
CA GLN A 27 -3.66 -10.09 0.99
C GLN A 27 -2.88 -8.83 1.37
N GLY A 28 -3.02 -7.81 0.52
CA GLY A 28 -2.45 -6.52 0.78
C GLY A 28 -2.98 -5.92 2.08
N GLY A 29 -2.15 -5.14 2.77
CA GLY A 29 -2.58 -4.38 3.94
C GLY A 29 -3.40 -3.16 3.54
N SER A 30 -4.43 -2.85 4.31
CA SER A 30 -5.08 -1.54 4.26
C SER A 30 -5.20 -0.95 5.66
N ALA A 31 -5.14 0.37 5.74
CA ALA A 31 -5.39 1.10 6.97
C ALA A 31 -5.98 2.47 6.65
N SER A 32 -6.77 3.00 7.58
CA SER A 32 -7.26 4.35 7.50
C SER A 32 -7.34 4.96 8.90
N GLY A 33 -7.27 6.28 8.94
CA GLY A 33 -7.35 7.05 10.17
C GLY A 33 -7.75 8.49 9.87
N GLN A 34 -8.30 9.14 10.89
CA GLN A 34 -8.60 10.56 10.86
C GLN A 34 -7.61 11.30 11.74
N LEU A 35 -7.03 12.38 11.21
CA LEU A 35 -6.13 13.28 11.92
C LEU A 35 -6.93 14.32 12.72
N GLU A 36 -6.27 15.03 13.63
CA GLU A 36 -6.92 16.06 14.47
C GLU A 36 -7.56 17.21 13.67
N SER A 37 -6.98 17.57 12.53
CA SER A 37 -7.54 18.52 11.55
C SER A 37 -8.82 18.03 10.87
N GLY A 38 -9.25 16.79 11.11
CA GLY A 38 -10.38 16.15 10.45
C GLY A 38 -10.04 15.54 9.09
N ARG A 39 -8.79 15.65 8.63
CA ARG A 39 -8.29 15.02 7.41
C ARG A 39 -8.29 13.49 7.56
N THR A 40 -8.87 12.80 6.58
CA THR A 40 -8.81 11.35 6.49
C THR A 40 -7.58 10.94 5.69
N VAL A 41 -6.78 10.03 6.24
CA VAL A 41 -5.67 9.39 5.53
C VAL A 41 -6.00 7.92 5.39
N SER A 42 -5.95 7.40 4.17
CA SER A 42 -6.17 5.98 3.89
C SER A 42 -5.04 5.43 3.04
N ILE A 43 -4.60 4.22 3.35
CA ILE A 43 -3.61 3.50 2.57
C ILE A 43 -4.12 2.11 2.17
N GLU A 44 -3.84 1.75 0.93
CA GLU A 44 -3.92 0.39 0.41
C GLU A 44 -2.53 -0.01 -0.11
N SER A 45 -2.05 -1.19 0.27
CA SER A 45 -0.77 -1.70 -0.18
C SER A 45 -0.82 -3.19 -0.48
N ASP A 46 -0.05 -3.67 -1.46
CA ASP A 46 0.23 -5.09 -1.67
C ASP A 46 1.36 -5.65 -0.78
N ALA A 47 1.88 -4.85 0.16
CA ALA A 47 2.92 -5.26 1.09
C ALA A 47 2.42 -6.26 2.14
N VAL A 48 3.30 -7.21 2.51
CA VAL A 48 3.06 -8.22 3.55
C VAL A 48 2.84 -7.59 4.93
N SER A 49 3.49 -6.46 5.20
CA SER A 49 3.43 -5.76 6.47
C SER A 49 3.05 -4.31 6.26
N LEU A 50 2.05 -3.86 7.01
CA LEU A 50 1.62 -2.47 7.04
C LEU A 50 1.40 -2.06 8.49
N SER A 51 2.07 -0.99 8.91
CA SER A 51 1.87 -0.35 10.22
C SER A 51 1.54 1.12 10.01
N CYS A 52 0.54 1.62 10.73
CA CYS A 52 0.14 3.02 10.69
C CYS A 52 0.05 3.56 12.10
N ASN A 53 0.64 4.73 12.31
CA ASN A 53 0.49 5.51 13.52
C ASN A 53 -0.03 6.90 13.14
N PHE A 54 -1.07 7.36 13.84
CA PHE A 54 -1.68 8.66 13.65
C PHE A 54 -1.47 9.46 14.93
N GLU A 55 -0.70 10.54 14.84
CA GLU A 55 -0.37 11.41 15.96
C GLU A 55 -0.56 12.86 15.55
N ALA A 56 -1.45 13.57 16.25
CA ALA A 56 -1.89 14.92 15.90
C ALA A 56 -2.31 15.02 14.43
N ASP A 57 -1.63 15.87 13.64
CA ASP A 57 -1.83 16.02 12.19
C ASP A 57 -0.78 15.30 11.34
N THR A 58 -0.16 14.26 11.88
CA THR A 58 0.81 13.45 11.17
C THR A 58 0.36 11.99 11.11
N ALA A 59 0.27 11.44 9.91
CA ALA A 59 0.17 10.00 9.70
C ALA A 59 1.54 9.45 9.32
N ARG A 60 2.03 8.48 10.08
CA ARG A 60 3.27 7.75 9.83
C ARG A 60 2.92 6.33 9.44
N ILE A 61 3.36 5.93 8.26
CA ILE A 61 3.02 4.65 7.64
C ILE A 61 4.31 3.93 7.31
N VAL A 62 4.45 2.68 7.75
CA VAL A 62 5.64 1.86 7.54
C VAL A 62 5.24 0.57 6.83
N LEU A 63 5.91 0.31 5.69
CA LEU A 63 5.66 -0.78 4.76
C LEU A 63 6.97 -1.54 4.53
N GLY A 64 7.29 -2.50 5.40
CA GLY A 64 8.58 -3.20 5.35
C GLY A 64 9.75 -2.23 5.51
N HIS A 65 10.48 -1.96 4.43
CA HIS A 65 11.62 -1.02 4.40
C HIS A 65 11.26 0.40 3.95
N GLN A 66 10.02 0.64 3.54
CA GLN A 66 9.57 1.95 3.06
C GLN A 66 8.78 2.68 4.13
N GLU A 67 9.05 3.98 4.28
CA GLU A 67 8.36 4.87 5.21
C GLU A 67 7.65 5.98 4.45
N ILE A 68 6.37 6.18 4.74
CA ILE A 68 5.56 7.25 4.19
C ILE A 68 5.04 8.11 5.34
N ILE A 69 5.23 9.42 5.25
CA ILE A 69 4.74 10.37 6.23
C ILE A 69 3.84 11.38 5.53
N VAL A 70 2.61 11.50 6.03
CA VAL A 70 1.67 12.57 5.66
C VAL A 70 1.70 13.60 6.77
N ARG A 71 2.15 14.81 6.44
CA ARG A 71 2.10 16.00 7.29
C ARG A 71 1.02 16.98 6.79
N PRO A 72 0.69 18.04 7.53
CA PRO A 72 -0.33 19.01 7.10
C PRO A 72 -0.14 19.52 5.67
N GLU A 73 1.10 19.84 5.28
CA GLU A 73 1.41 20.48 4.00
C GLU A 73 2.36 19.66 3.10
N GLN A 74 2.77 18.47 3.53
CA GLN A 74 3.85 17.73 2.89
C GLN A 74 3.56 16.23 2.85
N LEU A 75 3.94 15.63 1.73
CA LEU A 75 4.04 14.19 1.56
C LEU A 75 5.51 13.81 1.49
N ILE A 76 5.91 12.87 2.34
CA ILE A 76 7.30 12.43 2.49
C ILE A 76 7.36 10.93 2.27
N VAL A 77 8.31 10.47 1.46
CA VAL A 77 8.63 9.06 1.25
C VAL A 77 10.11 8.86 1.51
N ASP A 78 10.46 7.92 2.40
CA ASP A 78 11.84 7.59 2.79
C ASP A 78 12.68 8.82 3.16
N GLY A 79 12.07 9.73 3.93
CA GLY A 79 12.68 10.99 4.38
C GLY A 79 12.75 12.10 3.33
N ARG A 80 12.32 11.87 2.09
CA ARG A 80 12.32 12.87 1.01
C ARG A 80 10.93 13.44 0.80
N ILE A 81 10.83 14.77 0.71
CA ILE A 81 9.57 15.44 0.35
C ILE A 81 9.29 15.15 -1.13
N VAL A 82 8.22 14.43 -1.42
CA VAL A 82 7.81 14.07 -2.80
C VAL A 82 6.77 15.02 -3.37
N ALA A 83 6.01 15.69 -2.50
CA ALA A 83 5.03 16.68 -2.88
C ALA A 83 4.65 17.61 -1.71
N LYS A 84 4.14 18.80 -2.07
CA LYS A 84 3.42 19.69 -1.15
C LYS A 84 1.92 19.53 -1.38
N ILE A 85 1.15 19.59 -0.31
CA ILE A 85 -0.32 19.49 -0.32
C ILE A 85 -0.92 20.67 0.44
N SER A 86 -2.17 21.01 0.15
CA SER A 86 -2.88 22.05 0.90
C SER A 86 -3.06 21.63 2.36
N SER A 87 -2.90 22.56 3.31
CA SER A 87 -3.25 22.36 4.71
C SER A 87 -4.74 22.08 4.89
N GLU A 88 -5.59 22.57 3.98
CA GLU A 88 -7.04 22.37 3.98
C GLU A 88 -7.49 21.05 3.34
N ALA A 89 -6.55 20.24 2.83
CA ALA A 89 -6.89 18.97 2.19
C ALA A 89 -7.65 18.05 3.15
N LYS A 90 -8.76 17.46 2.70
CA LYS A 90 -9.67 16.67 3.55
C LYS A 90 -9.42 15.18 3.47
N ALA A 91 -8.93 14.69 2.34
CA ALA A 91 -8.67 13.29 2.11
C ALA A 91 -7.32 13.08 1.43
N VAL A 92 -6.52 12.17 1.97
CA VAL A 92 -5.27 11.71 1.36
C VAL A 92 -5.34 10.20 1.24
N GLN A 93 -5.42 9.72 0.01
CA GLN A 93 -5.37 8.29 -0.32
C GLN A 93 -3.98 7.95 -0.84
N ILE A 94 -3.43 6.86 -0.33
CA ILE A 94 -2.11 6.37 -0.66
C ILE A 94 -2.30 4.96 -1.21
N SER A 95 -1.76 4.70 -2.39
CA SER A 95 -1.73 3.35 -2.94
C SER A 95 -0.29 2.95 -3.20
N VAL A 96 0.12 1.82 -2.62
CA VAL A 96 1.44 1.24 -2.80
C VAL A 96 1.30 -0.09 -3.51
N ARG A 97 1.73 -0.16 -4.76
CA ARG A 97 1.64 -1.39 -5.56
C ARG A 97 2.98 -1.65 -6.22
N ARG A 98 3.51 -2.86 -6.07
CA ARG A 98 4.79 -3.29 -6.66
C ARG A 98 5.96 -2.33 -6.35
N GLY A 99 5.95 -1.71 -5.16
CA GLY A 99 6.97 -0.76 -4.70
C GLY A 99 6.78 0.68 -5.21
N GLU A 100 5.77 0.96 -6.04
CA GLU A 100 5.44 2.31 -6.46
C GLU A 100 4.43 2.93 -5.50
N VAL A 101 4.73 4.13 -5.00
CA VAL A 101 3.84 4.91 -4.15
C VAL A 101 3.08 5.92 -5.01
N SER A 102 1.77 5.98 -4.85
CA SER A 102 0.93 6.98 -5.50
C SER A 102 0.05 7.68 -4.47
N PHE A 103 -0.19 8.97 -4.70
CA PHE A 103 -0.97 9.82 -3.81
C PHE A 103 -2.15 10.41 -4.56
N VAL A 104 -3.33 10.36 -3.94
CA VAL A 104 -4.53 11.05 -4.38
C VAL A 104 -5.01 11.93 -3.24
N VAL A 105 -5.06 13.23 -3.45
CA VAL A 105 -5.47 14.22 -2.46
C VAL A 105 -6.75 14.87 -2.93
N ASP A 106 -7.82 14.76 -2.15
CA ASP A 106 -9.17 15.24 -2.49
C ASP A 106 -9.63 14.81 -3.91
N GLY A 107 -9.27 13.60 -4.31
CA GLY A 107 -9.60 13.03 -5.62
C GLY A 107 -8.64 13.42 -6.76
N GLN A 108 -7.63 14.26 -6.51
CA GLN A 108 -6.62 14.63 -7.49
C GLN A 108 -5.33 13.82 -7.30
N ARG A 109 -4.86 13.17 -8.37
CA ARG A 109 -3.58 12.47 -8.34
C ARG A 109 -2.44 13.48 -8.26
N ILE A 110 -1.53 13.28 -7.32
CA ILE A 110 -0.35 14.11 -7.15
C ILE A 110 0.80 13.48 -7.92
N GLU A 111 1.37 14.23 -8.86
CA GLU A 111 2.62 13.83 -9.51
C GLU A 111 3.77 14.06 -8.53
N GLN A 112 4.49 12.98 -8.22
CA GLN A 112 5.67 13.06 -7.37
C GLN A 112 6.74 13.87 -8.11
N THR A 113 7.13 15.00 -7.54
CA THR A 113 8.30 15.71 -8.05
C THR A 113 9.52 14.98 -7.48
N MET A 114 10.00 13.96 -8.18
CA MET A 114 11.31 13.38 -7.89
C MET A 114 12.35 14.45 -8.18
N ASN A 115 12.72 15.23 -7.16
CA ASN A 115 13.87 16.13 -7.26
C ASN A 115 15.14 15.26 -7.19
N GLU A 116 15.49 14.63 -8.30
CA GLU A 116 16.85 14.15 -8.53
C GLU A 116 17.76 15.37 -8.71
N ARG A 117 18.33 15.89 -7.62
CA ARG A 117 19.65 16.53 -7.63
C ARG A 117 20.19 16.86 -6.24
N ALA A 118 21.52 16.79 -6.17
CA ALA A 118 22.46 16.96 -5.06
C ALA A 118 22.71 15.65 -4.29
N ASP A 119 23.84 14.94 -4.44
CA ASP A 119 25.18 15.29 -4.92
C ASP A 119 25.87 14.11 -5.64
#